data_AF-A0AB39HEA2-F1
#
_entry.id   AF-A0AB39HEA2-F1
#
_cell.length_a   1.000
_cell.length_b   1.000
_cell.length_c   1.000
_cell.angle_alpha   90.00
_cell.angle_beta   90.00
_cell.angle_gamma   90.00
#
_symmetry.space_group_name_H-M   'P 1'
#
loop_
_entity.id
_entity.type
_entity.pdbx_description
1 polymer ?
#
loop_
_entity_poly.entity_id
_entity_poly.type
_entity_poly.pdbx_seq_one_letter_code
_entity_poly.pdbx_strand_id
1 'polypeptide(L)'
;MPSEIAAMLPNLNQAQCQQARLARDPRFDGQFFVAVKTTGIFCRPICPANLPKEDNVEYFQDKTQALNAGYRPCLRCRPDSAPSSWAWKGTETTFQRALAWLDQHGLQDMKVGQLADKLGISERYLRQLFQQYLGLSPKQYDSYQRLLFAKTLLHNSQFSIQDIAYAAGFNSTRRFFDAFQKQLKLTPGQIRRQPVANPELTLQLPFQGQINWPHLLEFYRTRQIEGIERVDEHSYQRYFTFLGHFGWLRVCYNGGQALTVTLRFESLQHMKPLIKHIRRLFDLDANTDVIEAHLSEQDRDMVHLKGLRIPGVWDTWEAGVRAILGQQVSVKAAIGQLNLLVNTLCDPSHDEKQFPRPQQVASADLSFLKMPQSRKETLARFAKYLCDNPDSAPEQWLALKGIGPWTVNYAKLRGLSATDCFLHTDLIIKKRLVNKPHLTPESLSPWGSYATFHLWSHP
;
A
#
# COMPACT_ATOMS: atom_id res chain seq x y z
N MET A 1 23.25 28.94 -27.41
CA MET A 1 24.31 27.93 -27.22
C MET A 1 23.74 26.79 -26.38
N PRO A 2 23.12 25.76 -26.98
CA PRO A 2 22.79 24.54 -26.25
C PRO A 2 23.72 23.42 -26.72
N SER A 3 24.78 23.21 -25.97
CA SER A 3 25.58 21.98 -26.03
C SER A 3 25.43 21.28 -24.69
N GLU A 4 25.22 19.96 -24.75
CA GLU A 4 25.35 18.98 -23.67
C GLU A 4 24.08 18.65 -22.86
N ILE A 5 23.12 17.99 -23.53
CA ILE A 5 22.44 16.83 -22.94
C ILE A 5 22.50 15.69 -23.95
N ALA A 6 23.64 15.01 -24.01
CA ALA A 6 23.79 13.72 -24.66
C ALA A 6 24.24 12.72 -23.59
N ALA A 7 23.28 12.18 -22.85
CA ALA A 7 23.51 10.96 -22.09
C ALA A 7 23.70 9.81 -23.10
N MET A 8 24.95 9.59 -23.53
CA MET A 8 25.34 8.50 -24.41
C MET A 8 25.16 7.14 -23.69
N LEU A 9 24.25 6.32 -24.20
CA LEU A 9 24.22 4.85 -24.10
C LEU A 9 23.69 4.31 -25.46
N PRO A 10 24.17 3.14 -25.93
CA PRO A 10 25.06 3.03 -27.09
C PRO A 10 24.34 3.03 -28.46
N ASN A 11 25.04 3.53 -29.50
CA ASN A 11 24.76 3.18 -30.90
C ASN A 11 25.02 1.68 -31.08
N LEU A 12 24.06 0.83 -30.71
CA LEU A 12 24.10 -0.61 -30.97
C LEU A 12 24.17 -0.83 -32.48
N ASN A 13 25.17 -1.58 -32.93
CA ASN A 13 25.24 -1.99 -34.33
C ASN A 13 24.23 -3.12 -34.61
N GLN A 14 23.91 -3.35 -35.88
CA GLN A 14 22.89 -4.32 -36.28
C GLN A 14 23.20 -5.75 -35.80
N ALA A 15 24.48 -6.13 -35.75
CA ALA A 15 24.90 -7.43 -35.22
C ALA A 15 24.64 -7.56 -33.70
N GLN A 16 24.84 -6.49 -32.92
CA GLN A 16 24.53 -6.45 -31.50
C GLN A 16 23.01 -6.52 -31.26
N CYS A 17 22.21 -5.79 -32.04
CA CYS A 17 20.75 -5.87 -31.98
C CYS A 17 20.24 -7.28 -32.31
N GLN A 18 20.83 -7.93 -33.32
CA GLN A 18 20.53 -9.32 -33.65
C GLN A 18 20.84 -10.25 -32.49
N GLN A 19 22.05 -10.20 -31.93
CA GLN A 19 22.44 -11.06 -30.81
C GLN A 19 21.54 -10.84 -29.58
N ALA A 20 21.25 -9.58 -29.24
CA ALA A 20 20.35 -9.23 -28.15
C ALA A 20 18.91 -9.73 -28.38
N ARG A 21 18.39 -9.64 -29.61
CA ARG A 21 17.08 -10.17 -30.02
C ARG A 21 17.03 -11.69 -29.90
N LEU A 22 18.06 -12.38 -30.40
CA LEU A 22 18.14 -13.84 -30.36
C LEU A 22 18.25 -14.36 -28.92
N ALA A 23 19.04 -13.68 -28.09
CA ALA A 23 19.18 -13.98 -26.66
C ALA A 23 17.95 -13.57 -25.83
N ARG A 24 17.10 -12.68 -26.35
CA ARG A 24 15.97 -12.04 -25.62
C ARG A 24 16.43 -11.45 -24.29
N ASP A 25 17.58 -10.80 -24.30
CA ASP A 25 18.23 -10.30 -23.09
C ASP A 25 17.47 -9.07 -22.54
N PRO A 26 16.92 -9.14 -21.30
CA PRO A 26 16.18 -8.05 -20.68
C PRO A 26 16.96 -6.75 -20.53
N ARG A 27 18.30 -6.80 -20.50
CA ARG A 27 19.13 -5.60 -20.37
C ARG A 27 19.01 -4.66 -21.57
N PHE A 28 18.64 -5.18 -22.73
CA PHE A 28 18.43 -4.42 -23.96
C PHE A 28 16.97 -4.02 -24.18
N ASP A 29 16.08 -4.38 -23.25
CA ASP A 29 14.67 -4.01 -23.34
C ASP A 29 14.49 -2.49 -23.29
N GLY A 30 13.81 -1.93 -24.29
CA GLY A 30 13.63 -0.49 -24.44
C GLY A 30 14.84 0.26 -25.03
N GLN A 31 15.99 -0.40 -25.28
CA GLN A 31 17.14 0.23 -25.95
C GLN A 31 16.99 0.27 -27.48
N PHE A 32 16.26 -0.69 -28.05
CA PHE A 32 15.92 -0.72 -29.47
C PHE A 32 14.62 -1.50 -29.69
N PHE A 33 14.07 -1.42 -30.90
CA PHE A 33 12.85 -2.06 -31.34
C PHE A 33 13.09 -2.88 -32.61
N VAL A 34 12.39 -4.01 -32.73
CA VAL A 34 12.53 -4.98 -33.82
C VAL A 34 11.29 -4.90 -34.69
N ALA A 35 11.40 -4.35 -35.90
CA ALA A 35 10.33 -4.34 -36.89
C ALA A 35 10.45 -5.54 -37.84
N VAL A 36 9.33 -6.18 -38.13
CA VAL A 36 9.26 -7.37 -38.99
C VAL A 36 8.56 -7.01 -40.29
N LYS A 37 9.32 -6.99 -41.38
CA LYS A 37 8.87 -6.57 -42.73
C LYS A 37 7.64 -7.32 -43.19
N THR A 38 7.62 -8.64 -42.97
CA THR A 38 6.56 -9.53 -43.46
C THR A 38 5.23 -9.37 -42.74
N THR A 39 5.24 -8.98 -41.47
CA THR A 39 4.01 -8.83 -40.67
C THR A 39 3.60 -7.37 -40.49
N GLY A 40 4.49 -6.42 -40.80
CA GLY A 40 4.26 -5.01 -40.51
C GLY A 40 4.18 -4.71 -39.01
N ILE A 41 4.82 -5.53 -38.17
CA ILE A 41 4.75 -5.40 -36.70
C ILE A 41 6.13 -5.07 -36.13
N PHE A 42 6.20 -4.09 -35.23
CA PHE A 42 7.39 -3.87 -34.40
C PHE A 42 7.21 -4.37 -32.97
N CYS A 43 8.28 -4.90 -32.40
CA CYS A 43 8.35 -5.59 -31.13
C CYS A 43 9.49 -5.04 -30.26
N ARG A 44 9.45 -5.37 -28.97
CA ARG A 44 10.60 -5.31 -28.06
C ARG A 44 11.56 -6.49 -28.32
N PRO A 45 12.85 -6.35 -27.99
CA PRO A 45 13.85 -7.41 -28.21
C PRO A 45 13.59 -8.65 -27.35
N ILE A 46 12.87 -8.49 -26.24
CA ILE A 46 12.48 -9.61 -25.35
C ILE A 46 11.17 -10.29 -25.74
N CYS A 47 10.57 -9.91 -26.87
CA CYS A 47 9.25 -10.41 -27.26
C CYS A 47 9.25 -11.95 -27.36
N PRO A 48 8.29 -12.66 -26.73
CA PRO A 48 8.23 -14.11 -26.76
C PRO A 48 7.76 -14.67 -28.12
N ALA A 49 7.37 -13.81 -29.06
CA ALA A 49 6.98 -14.23 -30.42
C ALA A 49 8.11 -14.97 -31.13
N ASN A 50 7.75 -15.87 -32.06
CA ASN A 50 8.72 -16.62 -32.85
C ASN A 50 9.69 -15.65 -33.55
N LEU A 51 10.97 -15.95 -33.48
CA LEU A 51 12.01 -15.10 -34.04
C LEU A 51 11.95 -15.15 -35.57
N PRO A 52 11.69 -14.03 -36.26
CA PRO A 52 11.76 -13.97 -37.72
C PRO A 52 13.21 -14.14 -38.21
N LYS A 53 13.35 -14.58 -39.46
CA LYS A 53 14.63 -14.60 -40.19
C LYS A 53 15.19 -13.18 -40.31
N GLU A 54 16.50 -13.04 -40.23
CA GLU A 54 17.18 -11.74 -40.19
C GLU A 54 16.84 -10.85 -41.40
N ASP A 55 16.73 -11.43 -42.60
CA ASP A 55 16.40 -10.70 -43.84
C ASP A 55 15.07 -9.92 -43.76
N ASN A 56 14.17 -10.38 -42.88
CA ASN A 56 12.85 -9.81 -42.65
C ASN A 56 12.79 -8.88 -41.44
N VAL A 57 13.94 -8.48 -40.88
CA VAL A 57 14.04 -7.67 -39.66
C VAL A 57 14.70 -6.33 -39.94
N GLU A 58 14.12 -5.28 -39.37
CA GLU A 58 14.74 -3.95 -39.24
C GLU A 58 14.80 -3.57 -37.76
N TYR A 59 15.84 -2.81 -37.38
CA TYR A 59 16.00 -2.35 -36.01
C TYR A 59 15.87 -0.82 -35.96
N PHE A 60 15.12 -0.34 -34.97
CA PHE A 60 14.92 1.08 -34.71
C PHE A 60 15.37 1.41 -33.29
N GLN A 61 15.96 2.59 -33.07
CA GLN A 61 16.35 3.02 -31.73
C GLN A 61 15.14 3.52 -30.95
N ASP A 62 14.21 4.18 -31.64
CA ASP A 62 13.00 4.75 -31.03
C ASP A 62 11.73 4.11 -31.62
N LYS A 63 10.72 3.88 -30.77
CA LYS A 63 9.41 3.37 -31.19
C LYS A 63 8.72 4.27 -32.23
N THR A 64 8.97 5.58 -32.17
CA THR A 64 8.44 6.59 -33.07
C THR A 64 9.00 6.42 -34.48
N GLN A 65 10.26 5.99 -34.63
CA GLN A 65 10.85 5.68 -35.93
C GLN A 65 10.12 4.49 -36.58
N ALA A 66 9.85 3.44 -35.82
CA ALA A 66 9.12 2.27 -36.31
C ALA A 66 7.67 2.62 -36.72
N LEU A 67 6.99 3.47 -35.94
CA LEU A 67 5.65 3.96 -36.27
C LEU A 67 5.64 4.79 -37.57
N ASN A 68 6.58 5.72 -37.70
CA ASN A 68 6.71 6.56 -38.90
C ASN A 68 7.08 5.74 -40.16
N ALA A 69 7.80 4.64 -39.99
CA ALA A 69 8.08 3.67 -41.05
C ALA A 69 6.87 2.77 -41.41
N GLY A 70 5.72 2.95 -40.76
CA GLY A 70 4.47 2.25 -41.09
C GLY A 70 4.23 0.94 -40.33
N TYR A 71 5.06 0.61 -39.33
CA TYR A 71 4.89 -0.61 -38.54
C TYR A 71 3.89 -0.42 -37.39
N ARG A 72 3.03 -1.42 -37.17
CA ARG A 72 2.08 -1.48 -36.06
C ARG A 72 2.75 -2.04 -34.78
N PRO A 73 2.44 -1.53 -33.58
CA PRO A 73 2.99 -2.10 -32.35
C PRO A 73 2.46 -3.52 -32.07
N CYS A 74 3.35 -4.38 -31.57
CA CYS A 74 3.03 -5.75 -31.20
C CYS A 74 2.07 -5.82 -30.00
N LEU A 75 0.96 -6.53 -30.16
CA LEU A 75 -0.02 -6.72 -29.08
C LEU A 75 0.46 -7.65 -27.95
N ARG A 76 1.53 -8.43 -28.17
CA ARG A 76 2.08 -9.34 -27.16
C ARG A 76 3.04 -8.65 -26.20
N CYS A 77 4.05 -7.96 -26.74
CA CYS A 77 5.05 -7.27 -25.92
C CYS A 77 4.72 -5.79 -25.67
N ARG A 78 3.68 -5.25 -26.32
CA ARG A 78 3.15 -3.88 -26.13
C ARG A 78 4.24 -2.80 -26.10
N PRO A 79 5.05 -2.68 -27.18
CA PRO A 79 6.14 -1.71 -27.23
C PRO A 79 5.67 -0.24 -27.26
N ASP A 80 4.38 -0.03 -27.54
CA ASP A 80 3.67 1.23 -27.50
C ASP A 80 3.39 1.74 -26.08
N SER A 81 3.35 0.82 -25.10
CA SER A 81 3.06 1.18 -23.71
C SER A 81 4.21 1.96 -23.06
N ALA A 82 3.89 2.73 -22.01
CA ALA A 82 4.92 3.42 -21.23
C ALA A 82 5.87 2.40 -20.58
N PRO A 83 7.19 2.66 -20.54
CA PRO A 83 8.15 1.80 -19.86
C PRO A 83 7.71 1.48 -18.43
N SER A 84 7.90 0.23 -17.99
CA SER A 84 7.52 -0.25 -16.65
C SER A 84 6.02 -0.21 -16.29
N SER A 85 5.15 0.25 -17.19
CA SER A 85 3.70 0.17 -17.01
C SER A 85 3.21 -1.28 -16.91
N TRP A 86 1.98 -1.47 -16.42
CA TRP A 86 1.39 -2.80 -16.31
C TRP A 86 1.30 -3.51 -17.67
N ALA A 87 0.95 -2.79 -18.73
CA ALA A 87 0.93 -3.34 -20.08
C ALA A 87 2.33 -3.70 -20.59
N TRP A 88 3.36 -2.93 -20.22
CA TRP A 88 4.76 -3.20 -20.55
C TRP A 88 5.31 -4.45 -19.84
N LYS A 89 5.05 -4.58 -18.54
CA LYS A 89 5.49 -5.73 -17.72
C LYS A 89 4.81 -7.04 -18.12
N GLY A 90 3.63 -6.99 -18.74
CA GLY A 90 2.94 -8.15 -19.28
C GLY A 90 2.66 -9.21 -18.21
N THR A 91 3.21 -10.41 -18.37
CA THR A 91 2.99 -11.56 -17.46
C THR A 91 3.55 -11.34 -16.06
N GLU A 92 4.59 -10.51 -15.92
CA GLU A 92 5.17 -10.14 -14.63
C GLU A 92 4.13 -9.44 -13.73
N THR A 93 3.19 -8.70 -14.32
CA THR A 93 2.13 -8.04 -13.54
C THR A 93 1.24 -9.04 -12.82
N THR A 94 0.93 -10.17 -13.47
CA THR A 94 0.11 -11.21 -12.87
C THR A 94 0.86 -11.90 -11.73
N PHE A 95 2.17 -12.11 -11.92
CA PHE A 95 3.05 -12.60 -10.85
C PHE A 95 3.13 -11.62 -9.67
N GLN A 96 3.37 -10.32 -9.92
CA GLN A 96 3.42 -9.29 -8.88
C GLN A 96 2.09 -9.17 -8.12
N ARG A 97 0.95 -9.25 -8.81
CA ARG A 97 -0.38 -9.28 -8.19
C ARG A 97 -0.56 -10.50 -7.30
N ALA A 98 -0.12 -11.68 -7.75
CA ALA A 98 -0.18 -12.91 -6.97
C ALA A 98 0.70 -12.82 -5.71
N LEU A 99 1.92 -12.29 -5.87
CA LEU A 99 2.86 -12.08 -4.77
C LEU A 99 2.28 -11.13 -3.72
N ALA A 100 1.79 -9.96 -4.16
CA ALA A 100 1.15 -8.97 -3.28
C ALA A 100 -0.06 -9.56 -2.52
N TRP A 101 -0.85 -10.41 -3.19
CA TRP A 101 -1.97 -11.11 -2.55
C TRP A 101 -1.50 -12.08 -1.46
N LEU A 102 -0.48 -12.92 -1.76
CA LEU A 102 0.10 -13.85 -0.79
C LEU A 102 0.77 -13.12 0.38
N ASP A 103 1.39 -11.98 0.14
CA ASP A 103 1.99 -11.20 1.23
C ASP A 103 0.93 -10.58 2.14
N GLN A 104 -0.22 -10.20 1.58
CA GLN A 104 -1.32 -9.60 2.32
C GLN A 104 -2.15 -10.62 3.09
N HIS A 105 -2.50 -11.74 2.46
CA HIS A 105 -3.46 -12.69 3.00
C HIS A 105 -2.81 -14.02 3.41
N GLY A 106 -1.67 -14.38 2.80
CA GLY A 106 -1.17 -15.75 2.78
C GLY A 106 -2.08 -16.66 1.92
N LEU A 107 -1.74 -17.94 1.84
CA LEU A 107 -2.68 -18.95 1.31
C LEU A 107 -3.76 -19.30 2.34
N GLN A 108 -3.48 -19.19 3.65
CA GLN A 108 -4.39 -19.66 4.72
C GLN A 108 -4.95 -21.07 4.39
N ASP A 109 -6.28 -21.22 4.33
CA ASP A 109 -7.04 -22.40 3.90
C ASP A 109 -7.35 -22.42 2.39
N MET A 110 -7.02 -21.36 1.66
CA MET A 110 -7.22 -21.23 0.23
C MET A 110 -6.24 -22.14 -0.54
N LYS A 111 -6.76 -22.85 -1.55
CA LYS A 111 -5.93 -23.62 -2.48
C LYS A 111 -5.31 -22.70 -3.52
N VAL A 112 -4.15 -23.08 -4.05
CA VAL A 112 -3.45 -22.33 -5.12
C VAL A 112 -4.35 -22.12 -6.34
N GLY A 113 -5.22 -23.08 -6.67
CA GLY A 113 -6.21 -22.93 -7.74
C GLY A 113 -7.17 -21.76 -7.54
N GLN A 114 -7.68 -21.54 -6.33
CA GLN A 114 -8.61 -20.45 -6.07
C GLN A 114 -7.93 -19.07 -6.18
N LEU A 115 -6.64 -18.98 -5.82
CA LEU A 115 -5.84 -17.78 -6.08
C LEU A 115 -5.68 -17.54 -7.58
N ALA A 116 -5.44 -18.60 -8.35
CA ALA A 116 -5.32 -18.52 -9.80
C ALA A 116 -6.64 -18.05 -10.45
N ASP A 117 -7.78 -18.58 -10.00
CA ASP A 117 -9.12 -18.17 -10.46
C ASP A 117 -9.37 -16.67 -10.19
N LYS A 118 -9.03 -16.18 -8.99
CA LYS A 118 -9.10 -14.75 -8.64
C LYS A 118 -8.24 -13.87 -9.55
N LEU A 119 -7.12 -14.38 -10.03
CA LEU A 119 -6.21 -13.67 -10.93
C LEU A 119 -6.60 -13.85 -12.40
N GLY A 120 -7.61 -14.66 -12.70
CA GLY A 120 -8.06 -14.94 -14.07
C GLY A 120 -7.10 -15.83 -14.85
N ILE A 121 -6.32 -16.69 -14.18
CA ILE A 121 -5.33 -17.58 -14.82
C ILE A 121 -5.46 -19.02 -14.31
N SER A 122 -4.89 -19.97 -15.07
CA SER A 122 -4.86 -21.37 -14.61
C SER A 122 -3.83 -21.59 -13.50
N GLU A 123 -4.09 -22.56 -12.61
CA GLU A 123 -3.17 -22.93 -11.54
C GLU A 123 -1.79 -23.35 -12.09
N ARG A 124 -1.77 -24.08 -13.21
CA ARG A 124 -0.53 -24.49 -13.89
C ARG A 124 0.29 -23.26 -14.29
N TYR A 125 -0.36 -22.25 -14.85
CA TYR A 125 0.31 -21.02 -15.27
C TYR A 125 0.84 -20.22 -14.08
N LEU A 126 0.06 -20.11 -12.99
CA LEU A 126 0.51 -19.47 -11.75
C LEU A 126 1.77 -20.14 -11.18
N ARG A 127 1.80 -21.48 -11.15
CA ARG A 127 2.98 -22.24 -10.71
C ARG A 127 4.20 -22.00 -11.60
N GLN A 128 4.00 -21.94 -12.92
CA GLN A 128 5.07 -21.64 -13.87
C GLN A 128 5.65 -20.24 -13.65
N LEU A 129 4.82 -19.22 -13.43
CA LEU A 129 5.27 -17.86 -13.14
C LEU A 129 6.13 -17.82 -11.86
N PHE A 130 5.66 -18.44 -10.77
CA PHE A 130 6.41 -18.51 -9.52
C PHE A 130 7.75 -19.24 -9.67
N GLN A 131 7.78 -20.33 -10.44
CA GLN A 131 9.03 -21.04 -10.74
C GLN A 131 9.99 -20.18 -11.58
N GLN A 132 9.46 -19.44 -12.55
CA GLN A 132 10.26 -18.57 -13.42
C GLN A 132 10.89 -17.39 -12.65
N TYR A 133 10.11 -16.71 -11.79
CA TYR A 133 10.56 -15.48 -11.13
C TYR A 133 11.25 -15.71 -9.78
N LEU A 134 10.86 -16.74 -9.02
CA LEU A 134 11.40 -16.99 -7.67
C LEU A 134 12.07 -18.36 -7.52
N GLY A 135 11.94 -19.26 -8.51
CA GLY A 135 12.41 -20.64 -8.38
C GLY A 135 11.64 -21.48 -7.36
N LEU A 136 10.53 -20.97 -6.83
CA LEU A 136 9.71 -21.60 -5.80
C LEU A 136 8.29 -21.78 -6.30
N SER A 137 7.54 -22.75 -5.77
CA SER A 137 6.08 -22.79 -5.95
C SER A 137 5.36 -21.79 -5.03
N PRO A 138 4.12 -21.36 -5.37
CA PRO A 138 3.34 -20.47 -4.51
C PRO A 138 3.18 -20.99 -3.06
N LYS A 139 3.03 -22.31 -2.91
CA LYS A 139 2.90 -22.98 -1.61
C LYS A 139 4.20 -22.96 -0.81
N GLN A 140 5.36 -23.13 -1.47
CA GLN A 140 6.65 -23.02 -0.81
C GLN A 140 6.94 -21.60 -0.37
N TYR A 141 6.62 -20.62 -1.23
CA TYR A 141 6.75 -19.21 -0.90
C TYR A 141 5.93 -18.84 0.34
N ASP A 142 4.64 -19.19 0.35
CA ASP A 142 3.77 -18.94 1.51
C ASP A 142 4.28 -19.65 2.78
N SER A 143 4.71 -20.92 2.66
CA SER A 143 5.29 -21.65 3.79
C SER A 143 6.55 -20.98 4.34
N TYR A 144 7.41 -20.44 3.48
CA TYR A 144 8.61 -19.72 3.89
C TYR A 144 8.26 -18.41 4.61
N GLN A 145 7.29 -17.66 4.08
CA GLN A 145 6.78 -16.44 4.72
C GLN A 145 6.19 -16.72 6.11
N ARG A 146 5.44 -17.81 6.29
CA ARG A 146 4.93 -18.26 7.60
C ARG A 146 6.07 -18.54 8.58
N LEU A 147 7.14 -19.21 8.13
CA LEU A 147 8.31 -19.51 8.97
C LEU A 147 9.10 -18.26 9.36
N LEU A 148 9.31 -17.31 8.44
CA LEU A 148 9.97 -16.05 8.75
C LEU A 148 9.18 -15.26 9.78
N PHE A 149 7.85 -15.23 9.64
CA PHE A 149 6.99 -14.58 10.61
C PHE A 149 7.05 -15.27 11.99
N ALA A 150 7.00 -16.60 12.02
CA ALA A 150 7.18 -17.36 13.25
C ALA A 150 8.54 -17.10 13.93
N LYS A 151 9.62 -17.00 13.15
CA LYS A 151 10.96 -16.63 13.66
C LYS A 151 10.93 -15.26 14.34
N THR A 152 10.26 -14.28 13.74
CA THR A 152 10.06 -12.96 14.35
C THR A 152 9.32 -13.05 15.68
N LEU A 153 8.26 -13.85 15.77
CA LEU A 153 7.53 -14.05 17.02
C LEU A 153 8.37 -14.79 18.07
N LEU A 154 9.15 -15.80 17.69
CA LEU A 154 10.05 -16.53 18.61
C LEU A 154 11.11 -15.64 19.23
N HIS A 155 11.55 -14.60 18.51
CA HIS A 155 12.54 -13.65 19.01
C HIS A 155 11.92 -12.55 19.89
N ASN A 156 10.69 -12.13 19.59
CA ASN A 156 10.13 -10.89 20.13
C ASN A 156 8.89 -11.10 21.02
N SER A 157 8.49 -12.35 21.29
CA SER A 157 7.27 -12.67 22.05
C SER A 157 7.45 -13.75 23.12
N GLN A 158 6.55 -13.76 24.10
CA GLN A 158 6.45 -14.82 25.09
C GLN A 158 5.47 -15.94 24.74
N PHE A 159 4.77 -15.82 23.62
CA PHE A 159 3.77 -16.80 23.19
C PHE A 159 4.33 -18.23 23.23
N SER A 160 3.46 -19.17 23.61
CA SER A 160 3.84 -20.58 23.60
C SER A 160 4.21 -20.99 22.16
N ILE A 161 5.02 -22.05 22.00
CA ILE A 161 5.35 -22.54 20.65
C ILE A 161 4.07 -22.89 19.87
N GLN A 162 3.03 -23.34 20.58
CA GLN A 162 1.71 -23.60 20.03
C GLN A 162 1.04 -22.33 19.51
N ASP A 163 1.00 -21.26 20.31
CA ASP A 163 0.43 -19.97 19.92
C ASP A 163 1.18 -19.35 18.75
N ILE A 164 2.51 -19.44 18.73
CA ILE A 164 3.33 -18.95 17.62
C ILE A 164 3.04 -19.74 16.34
N ALA A 165 2.86 -21.05 16.43
CA ALA A 165 2.48 -21.87 15.29
C ALA A 165 1.14 -21.42 14.70
N TYR A 166 0.13 -21.22 15.55
CA TYR A 166 -1.17 -20.69 15.10
C TYR A 166 -1.08 -19.28 14.55
N ALA A 167 -0.30 -18.40 15.20
CA ALA A 167 -0.10 -17.03 14.72
C ALA A 167 0.56 -16.97 13.34
N ALA A 168 1.47 -17.91 13.08
CA ALA A 168 2.10 -18.09 11.79
C ALA A 168 1.23 -18.84 10.77
N GLY A 169 -0.01 -19.18 11.10
CA GLY A 169 -0.97 -19.84 10.23
C GLY A 169 -0.73 -21.34 10.08
N PHE A 170 -0.15 -22.02 11.07
CA PHE A 170 -0.07 -23.48 11.09
C PHE A 170 -1.21 -24.07 11.91
N ASN A 171 -1.93 -25.02 11.33
CA ASN A 171 -3.06 -25.70 12.00
C ASN A 171 -2.61 -26.81 12.97
N SER A 172 -1.29 -27.02 13.13
CA SER A 172 -0.73 -28.05 13.99
C SER A 172 0.72 -27.74 14.35
N THR A 173 1.07 -27.90 15.62
CA THR A 173 2.45 -27.81 16.12
C THR A 173 3.38 -28.81 15.46
N ARG A 174 2.95 -30.05 15.22
CA ARG A 174 3.78 -31.06 14.53
C ARG A 174 4.21 -30.55 13.14
N ARG A 175 3.26 -30.06 12.33
CA ARG A 175 3.55 -29.50 11.00
C ARG A 175 4.47 -28.28 11.05
N PHE A 176 4.33 -27.48 12.12
CA PHE A 176 5.20 -26.34 12.37
C PHE A 176 6.65 -26.77 12.64
N PHE A 177 6.86 -27.72 13.55
CA PHE A 177 8.18 -28.31 13.82
C PHE A 177 8.78 -28.95 12.56
N ASP A 178 7.99 -29.72 11.80
CA ASP A 178 8.44 -30.34 10.55
C ASP A 178 8.88 -29.28 9.52
N ALA A 179 8.14 -28.16 9.41
CA ALA A 179 8.46 -27.07 8.50
C ALA A 179 9.75 -26.34 8.91
N PHE A 180 9.92 -26.07 10.20
CA PHE A 180 11.15 -25.50 10.77
C PHE A 180 12.36 -26.41 10.52
N GLN A 181 12.23 -27.70 10.83
CA GLN A 181 13.31 -28.66 10.64
C GLN A 181 13.65 -28.86 9.16
N LYS A 182 12.64 -28.87 8.28
CA LYS A 182 12.83 -29.06 6.84
C LYS A 182 13.54 -27.86 6.20
N GLN A 183 13.10 -26.63 6.51
CA GLN A 183 13.55 -25.42 5.82
C GLN A 183 14.66 -24.65 6.55
N LEU A 184 14.58 -24.52 7.87
CA LEU A 184 15.54 -23.76 8.68
C LEU A 184 16.58 -24.64 9.38
N LYS A 185 16.44 -25.98 9.32
CA LYS A 185 17.33 -26.97 9.97
C LYS A 185 17.50 -26.77 11.47
N LEU A 186 16.57 -26.06 12.09
CA LEU A 186 16.56 -25.70 13.50
C LEU A 186 15.16 -25.93 14.05
N THR A 187 15.07 -26.25 15.33
CA THR A 187 13.79 -26.31 16.04
C THR A 187 13.37 -24.92 16.52
N PRO A 188 12.05 -24.66 16.67
CA PRO A 188 11.55 -23.42 17.26
C PRO A 188 12.18 -23.06 18.61
N GLY A 189 12.44 -24.07 19.45
CA GLY A 189 13.09 -23.89 20.76
C GLY A 189 14.53 -23.40 20.66
N GLN A 190 15.29 -23.86 19.67
CA GLN A 190 16.68 -23.39 19.43
C GLN A 190 16.74 -21.95 18.91
N ILE A 191 15.67 -21.48 18.28
CA ILE A 191 15.57 -20.10 17.75
C ILE A 191 15.11 -19.13 18.85
N ARG A 192 14.37 -19.62 19.84
CA ARG A 192 13.87 -18.79 20.95
C ARG A 192 15.03 -18.26 21.80
N ARG A 193 15.17 -16.94 21.85
CA ARG A 193 16.06 -16.25 22.82
C ARG A 193 15.33 -16.10 24.16
N GLN A 194 16.08 -15.84 25.24
CA GLN A 194 15.53 -15.74 26.60
C GLN A 194 14.24 -14.90 26.62
N PRO A 195 13.14 -15.43 27.20
CA PRO A 195 11.85 -14.77 27.15
C PRO A 195 11.86 -13.51 28.02
N VAL A 196 11.54 -12.35 27.43
CA VAL A 196 11.34 -11.09 28.16
C VAL A 196 9.94 -11.10 28.76
N ALA A 197 9.81 -11.05 30.10
CA ALA A 197 8.54 -11.15 30.86
C ALA A 197 7.51 -10.07 30.48
N ASN A 198 6.71 -10.31 29.45
CA ASN A 198 5.62 -9.41 29.08
C ASN A 198 4.47 -10.19 28.40
N PRO A 199 3.22 -10.12 28.91
CA PRO A 199 2.05 -10.74 28.28
C PRO A 199 1.66 -10.08 26.94
N GLU A 200 2.22 -8.92 26.64
CA GLU A 200 1.97 -8.18 25.40
C GLU A 200 3.04 -8.52 24.34
N LEU A 201 2.61 -8.73 23.09
CA LEU A 201 3.54 -8.96 21.98
C LEU A 201 4.21 -7.63 21.63
N THR A 202 5.53 -7.57 21.76
CA THR A 202 6.32 -6.40 21.37
C THR A 202 7.06 -6.69 20.08
N LEU A 203 6.91 -5.83 19.08
CA LEU A 203 7.52 -5.99 17.76
C LEU A 203 8.35 -4.76 17.43
N GLN A 204 9.49 -4.98 16.78
CA GLN A 204 10.25 -3.92 16.13
C GLN A 204 9.84 -3.87 14.66
N LEU A 205 9.15 -2.80 14.26
CA LEU A 205 8.72 -2.59 12.88
C LEU A 205 9.70 -1.63 12.19
N PRO A 206 10.61 -2.12 11.34
CA PRO A 206 11.57 -1.27 10.66
C PRO A 206 10.87 -0.36 9.65
N PHE A 207 11.44 0.81 9.38
CA PHE A 207 10.97 1.74 8.34
C PHE A 207 12.13 2.20 7.45
N GLN A 208 11.84 2.76 6.27
CA GLN A 208 12.87 3.26 5.35
C GLN A 208 12.93 4.79 5.34
N GLY A 209 14.13 5.39 5.40
CA GLY A 209 14.29 6.83 5.50
C GLY A 209 13.93 7.39 6.88
N GLN A 210 13.58 8.66 6.96
CA GLN A 210 13.36 9.37 8.23
C GLN A 210 11.90 9.30 8.72
N ILE A 211 11.70 9.48 10.02
CA ILE A 211 10.37 9.67 10.61
C ILE A 211 10.40 10.84 11.58
N ASN A 212 9.58 11.85 11.30
CA ASN A 212 9.36 12.97 12.19
C ASN A 212 8.30 12.59 13.22
N TRP A 213 8.72 11.79 14.21
CA TRP A 213 7.82 11.25 15.22
C TRP A 213 7.06 12.31 16.01
N PRO A 214 7.68 13.43 16.47
CA PRO A 214 6.95 14.49 17.15
C PRO A 214 5.84 15.12 16.29
N HIS A 215 6.13 15.41 15.01
CA HIS A 215 5.13 15.94 14.08
C HIS A 215 4.00 14.94 13.83
N LEU A 216 4.33 13.65 13.67
CA LEU A 216 3.35 12.60 13.46
C LEU A 216 2.42 12.45 14.69
N LEU A 217 2.98 12.47 15.90
CA LEU A 217 2.19 12.44 17.13
C LEU A 217 1.31 13.67 17.28
N GLU A 218 1.81 14.88 16.98
CA GLU A 218 0.98 16.10 17.04
C GLU A 218 -0.18 16.04 16.03
N PHE A 219 0.08 15.52 14.83
CA PHE A 219 -0.97 15.31 13.83
C PHE A 219 -2.07 14.36 14.33
N TYR A 220 -1.70 13.28 15.01
CA TYR A 220 -2.66 12.35 15.63
C TYR A 220 -3.36 12.97 16.83
N ARG A 221 -2.64 13.67 17.71
CA ARG A 221 -3.17 14.30 18.94
C ARG A 221 -4.27 15.31 18.63
N THR A 222 -4.05 16.16 17.64
CA THR A 222 -5.06 17.14 17.17
C THR A 222 -6.32 16.50 16.58
N ARG A 223 -6.28 15.19 16.28
CA ARG A 223 -7.34 14.42 15.63
C ARG A 223 -7.79 13.19 16.45
N GLN A 224 -7.40 13.13 17.72
CA GLN A 224 -7.61 11.99 18.60
C GLN A 224 -9.10 11.73 18.82
N ILE A 225 -9.52 10.46 18.71
CA ILE A 225 -10.83 10.01 19.14
C ILE A 225 -10.80 9.66 20.64
N GLU A 226 -11.59 10.35 21.44
CA GLU A 226 -11.64 10.16 22.89
C GLU A 226 -12.13 8.75 23.27
N GLY A 227 -11.34 8.06 24.10
CA GLY A 227 -11.62 6.70 24.56
C GLY A 227 -11.25 5.58 23.57
N ILE A 228 -10.96 5.91 22.31
CA ILE A 228 -10.40 4.95 21.34
C ILE A 228 -8.90 5.15 21.21
N GLU A 229 -8.46 6.40 21.06
CA GLU A 229 -7.07 6.80 20.84
C GLU A 229 -6.55 7.57 22.06
N ARG A 230 -5.26 7.39 22.39
CA ARG A 230 -4.53 8.19 23.38
C ARG A 230 -3.15 8.52 22.82
N VAL A 231 -2.87 9.81 22.67
CA VAL A 231 -1.63 10.29 22.04
C VAL A 231 -0.90 11.23 23.00
N ASP A 232 0.14 10.70 23.64
CA ASP A 232 1.03 11.47 24.51
C ASP A 232 2.28 11.94 23.74
N GLU A 233 3.24 12.58 24.41
CA GLU A 233 4.46 13.13 23.80
C GLU A 233 5.38 12.07 23.17
N HIS A 234 5.25 10.81 23.57
CA HIS A 234 6.18 9.74 23.20
C HIS A 234 5.50 8.56 22.49
N SER A 235 4.19 8.41 22.64
CA SER A 235 3.47 7.23 22.17
C SER A 235 2.09 7.53 21.60
N TYR A 236 1.74 6.72 20.60
CA TYR A 236 0.37 6.59 20.08
C TYR A 236 -0.21 5.27 20.59
N GLN A 237 -1.40 5.34 21.17
CA GLN A 237 -2.15 4.17 21.63
C GLN A 237 -3.53 4.16 21.00
N ARG A 238 -4.02 2.97 20.64
CA ARG A 238 -5.42 2.82 20.20
C ARG A 238 -6.01 1.47 20.55
N TYR A 239 -7.31 1.48 20.81
CA TYR A 239 -8.15 0.31 20.68
C TYR A 239 -8.62 0.15 19.24
N PHE A 240 -8.86 -1.09 18.83
CA PHE A 240 -9.30 -1.38 17.48
C PHE A 240 -10.08 -2.68 17.38
N THR A 241 -10.85 -2.80 16.31
CA THR A 241 -11.43 -4.06 15.85
C THR A 241 -10.82 -4.40 14.50
N PHE A 242 -10.29 -5.61 14.36
CA PHE A 242 -9.70 -6.10 13.12
C PHE A 242 -10.27 -7.47 12.78
N LEU A 243 -10.95 -7.58 11.64
CA LEU A 243 -11.60 -8.83 11.19
C LEU A 243 -12.51 -9.45 12.28
N GLY A 244 -13.26 -8.60 12.99
CA GLY A 244 -14.19 -9.02 14.04
C GLY A 244 -13.56 -9.29 15.41
N HIS A 245 -12.23 -9.18 15.54
CA HIS A 245 -11.50 -9.40 16.80
C HIS A 245 -11.05 -8.09 17.41
N PHE A 246 -11.11 -8.00 18.74
CA PHE A 246 -10.72 -6.81 19.47
C PHE A 246 -9.22 -6.82 19.79
N GLY A 247 -8.65 -5.63 19.92
CA GLY A 247 -7.26 -5.45 20.29
C GLY A 247 -6.91 -4.04 20.72
N TRP A 248 -5.71 -3.93 21.25
CA TRP A 248 -5.08 -2.71 21.66
C TRP A 248 -3.63 -2.69 21.16
N LEU A 249 -3.16 -1.51 20.77
CA LEU A 249 -1.76 -1.31 20.43
C LEU A 249 -1.22 -0.03 21.06
N ARG A 250 0.08 -0.04 21.29
CA ARG A 250 0.91 1.12 21.65
C ARG A 250 2.12 1.16 20.74
N VAL A 251 2.43 2.32 20.21
CA VAL A 251 3.57 2.56 19.33
C VAL A 251 4.44 3.65 19.91
N CYS A 252 5.73 3.37 20.03
CA CYS A 252 6.75 4.28 20.52
C CYS A 252 7.91 4.34 19.52
N TYR A 253 8.64 5.47 19.53
CA TYR A 253 9.87 5.64 18.78
C TYR A 253 11.03 5.97 19.71
N ASN A 254 12.06 5.11 19.73
CA ASN A 254 13.18 5.21 20.67
C ASN A 254 14.50 5.62 19.99
N GLY A 255 14.45 6.24 18.80
CA GLY A 255 15.66 6.79 18.15
C GLY A 255 16.49 5.82 17.29
N GLY A 256 15.86 4.89 16.57
CA GLY A 256 16.52 3.96 15.65
C GLY A 256 15.84 3.86 14.28
N GLN A 257 16.06 2.78 13.53
CA GLN A 257 15.40 2.57 12.23
C GLN A 257 14.15 1.68 12.33
N ALA A 258 13.47 1.71 13.48
CA ALA A 258 12.26 0.93 13.74
C ALA A 258 11.35 1.59 14.77
N LEU A 259 10.04 1.37 14.64
CA LEU A 259 9.06 1.64 15.69
C LEU A 259 8.90 0.42 16.60
N THR A 260 8.81 0.67 17.90
CA THR A 260 8.44 -0.37 18.87
C THR A 260 6.92 -0.40 18.98
N VAL A 261 6.32 -1.52 18.61
CA VAL A 261 4.87 -1.75 18.68
C VAL A 261 4.59 -2.81 19.72
N THR A 262 3.89 -2.43 20.78
CA THR A 262 3.35 -3.35 21.78
C THR A 262 1.88 -3.59 21.48
N LEU A 263 1.44 -4.85 21.49
CA LEU A 263 0.08 -5.20 21.08
C LEU A 263 -0.54 -6.29 21.97
N ARG A 264 -1.84 -6.14 22.17
CA ARG A 264 -2.77 -7.13 22.71
C ARG A 264 -3.81 -7.40 21.63
N PHE A 265 -3.95 -8.64 21.20
CA PHE A 265 -4.88 -8.99 20.14
C PHE A 265 -5.38 -10.42 20.32
N GLU A 266 -6.70 -10.60 20.25
CA GLU A 266 -7.35 -11.88 20.56
C GLU A 266 -7.07 -12.97 19.51
N SER A 267 -6.77 -12.56 18.27
CA SER A 267 -6.71 -13.48 17.13
C SER A 267 -5.31 -13.65 16.58
N LEU A 268 -4.62 -14.68 17.08
CA LEU A 268 -3.27 -15.00 16.63
C LEU A 268 -3.20 -15.25 15.12
N GLN A 269 -4.18 -15.97 14.54
CA GLN A 269 -4.22 -16.30 13.11
C GLN A 269 -4.22 -15.07 12.18
N HIS A 270 -4.70 -13.93 12.67
CA HIS A 270 -4.78 -12.67 11.90
C HIS A 270 -3.62 -11.71 12.21
N MET A 271 -2.59 -12.17 12.93
CA MET A 271 -1.48 -11.32 13.37
C MET A 271 -0.66 -10.76 12.19
N LYS A 272 -0.34 -11.57 11.18
CA LYS A 272 0.45 -11.09 10.03
C LYS A 272 -0.29 -10.00 9.23
N PRO A 273 -1.57 -10.18 8.83
CA PRO A 273 -2.37 -9.10 8.23
C PRO A 273 -2.47 -7.86 9.11
N LEU A 274 -2.63 -8.02 10.44
CA LEU A 274 -2.67 -6.90 11.39
C LEU A 274 -1.35 -6.12 11.39
N ILE A 275 -0.21 -6.78 11.41
CA ILE A 275 1.10 -6.09 11.37
C ILE A 275 1.24 -5.27 10.09
N LYS A 276 0.84 -5.81 8.93
CA LYS A 276 0.84 -5.06 7.67
C LYS A 276 -0.08 -3.84 7.76
N HIS A 277 -1.24 -3.99 8.39
CA HIS A 277 -2.16 -2.90 8.64
C HIS A 277 -1.57 -1.80 9.52
N ILE A 278 -0.85 -2.17 10.58
CA ILE A 278 -0.13 -1.23 11.47
C ILE A 278 1.00 -0.53 10.70
N ARG A 279 1.77 -1.26 9.88
CA ARG A 279 2.81 -0.66 9.01
C ARG A 279 2.23 0.41 8.09
N ARG A 280 1.05 0.15 7.50
CA ARG A 280 0.31 1.13 6.67
C ARG A 280 -0.13 2.35 7.49
N LEU A 281 -0.64 2.13 8.71
CA LEU A 281 -1.13 3.21 9.59
C LEU A 281 -0.04 4.25 9.87
N PHE A 282 1.22 3.82 10.00
CA PHE A 282 2.37 4.72 10.22
C PHE A 282 3.26 4.92 8.99
N ASP A 283 2.82 4.44 7.82
CA ASP A 283 3.50 4.59 6.53
C ASP A 283 4.98 4.13 6.56
N LEU A 284 5.24 2.98 7.20
CA LEU A 284 6.61 2.51 7.47
C LEU A 284 7.33 1.97 6.24
N ASP A 285 6.58 1.59 5.20
CA ASP A 285 7.14 0.99 3.98
C ASP A 285 7.60 2.04 2.96
N ALA A 286 7.21 3.31 3.13
CA ALA A 286 7.68 4.40 2.29
C ALA A 286 9.13 4.77 2.58
N ASN A 287 9.88 5.13 1.54
CA ASN A 287 11.21 5.71 1.67
C ASN A 287 11.10 7.23 1.54
N THR A 288 11.02 7.92 2.68
CA THR A 288 10.81 9.38 2.69
C THR A 288 11.96 10.14 2.07
N ASP A 289 13.19 9.63 2.12
CA ASP A 289 14.35 10.35 1.58
C ASP A 289 14.25 10.47 0.05
N VAL A 290 13.81 9.40 -0.62
CA VAL A 290 13.56 9.41 -2.08
C VAL A 290 12.40 10.31 -2.45
N ILE A 291 11.33 10.28 -1.66
CA ILE A 291 10.12 11.07 -1.89
C ILE A 291 10.43 12.56 -1.72
N GLU A 292 11.09 12.93 -0.62
CA GLU A 292 11.45 14.32 -0.32
C GLU A 292 12.44 14.88 -1.34
N ALA A 293 13.38 14.06 -1.83
CA ALA A 293 14.27 14.46 -2.93
C ALA A 293 13.47 14.83 -4.19
N HIS A 294 12.55 13.95 -4.61
CA HIS A 294 11.69 14.23 -5.76
C HIS A 294 10.84 15.50 -5.57
N LEU A 295 10.23 15.67 -4.39
CA LEU A 295 9.42 16.85 -4.10
C LEU A 295 10.25 18.14 -4.12
N SER A 296 11.50 18.08 -3.67
CA SER A 296 12.43 19.22 -3.69
C SER A 296 12.89 19.59 -5.11
N GLU A 297 12.87 18.65 -6.06
CA GLU A 297 13.14 18.93 -7.49
C GLU A 297 11.99 19.72 -8.13
N GLN A 298 10.76 19.50 -7.70
CA GLN A 298 9.59 20.22 -8.23
C GLN A 298 9.49 21.64 -7.69
N ASP A 299 9.79 21.82 -6.39
CA ASP A 299 9.89 23.13 -5.75
C ASP A 299 10.85 23.05 -4.56
N ARG A 300 11.87 23.91 -4.55
CA ARG A 300 12.94 23.89 -3.55
C ARG A 300 12.44 24.11 -2.12
N ASP A 301 11.33 24.84 -1.97
CA ASP A 301 10.73 25.15 -0.67
C ASP A 301 9.65 24.14 -0.27
N MET A 302 9.38 23.11 -1.08
CA MET A 302 8.38 22.09 -0.77
C MET A 302 8.67 21.35 0.54
N VAL A 303 9.93 21.02 0.81
CA VAL A 303 10.31 20.20 1.97
C VAL A 303 10.88 21.09 3.09
N HIS A 304 10.01 21.65 3.92
CA HIS A 304 10.43 22.39 5.13
C HIS A 304 10.71 21.50 6.34
N LEU A 305 9.93 20.43 6.50
CA LEU A 305 10.13 19.42 7.54
C LEU A 305 10.46 18.11 6.85
N LYS A 306 11.53 17.43 7.32
CA LYS A 306 11.91 16.10 6.86
C LYS A 306 11.24 15.01 7.67
N GLY A 307 11.17 13.82 7.11
CA GLY A 307 10.58 12.63 7.72
C GLY A 307 9.05 12.68 7.79
N LEU A 308 8.39 13.45 6.92
CA LEU A 308 6.92 13.48 6.91
C LEU A 308 6.38 12.18 6.31
N ARG A 309 5.55 11.51 7.10
CA ARG A 309 4.85 10.27 6.76
C ARG A 309 3.39 10.56 6.48
N ILE A 310 2.70 9.65 5.79
CA ILE A 310 1.24 9.68 5.73
C ILE A 310 0.67 9.17 7.07
N PRO A 311 0.09 10.02 7.94
CA PRO A 311 -0.67 9.56 9.10
C PRO A 311 -1.91 8.82 8.61
N GLY A 312 -1.91 7.50 8.67
CA GLY A 312 -3.09 6.72 8.33
C GLY A 312 -4.27 6.96 9.28
N VAL A 313 -5.41 6.39 8.94
CA VAL A 313 -6.47 6.04 9.89
C VAL A 313 -6.76 4.55 9.76
N TRP A 314 -7.59 4.00 10.65
CA TRP A 314 -7.79 2.55 10.71
C TRP A 314 -8.29 1.97 9.41
N ASP A 315 -9.35 2.52 8.84
CA ASP A 315 -9.86 2.01 7.58
C ASP A 315 -10.50 3.13 6.75
N THR A 316 -10.95 2.77 5.56
CA THR A 316 -11.64 3.69 4.65
C THR A 316 -12.95 4.19 5.22
N TRP A 317 -13.65 3.39 6.04
CA TRP A 317 -14.87 3.80 6.72
C TRP A 317 -14.59 4.94 7.72
N GLU A 318 -13.63 4.74 8.64
CA GLU A 318 -13.16 5.76 9.58
C GLU A 318 -12.71 7.01 8.82
N ALA A 319 -11.96 6.84 7.72
CA ALA A 319 -11.51 7.95 6.88
C ALA A 319 -12.67 8.73 6.26
N GLY A 320 -13.69 8.03 5.74
CA GLY A 320 -14.88 8.60 5.12
C GLY A 320 -15.73 9.36 6.13
N VAL A 321 -15.96 8.80 7.32
CA VAL A 321 -16.68 9.48 8.41
C VAL A 321 -15.93 10.76 8.83
N ARG A 322 -14.61 10.67 9.06
CA ARG A 322 -13.78 11.85 9.38
C ARG A 322 -13.85 12.91 8.29
N ALA A 323 -13.83 12.50 7.01
CA ALA A 323 -13.91 13.40 5.88
C ALA A 323 -15.26 14.12 5.79
N ILE A 324 -16.38 13.39 5.91
CA ILE A 324 -17.73 13.95 5.86
C ILE A 324 -17.94 14.94 7.00
N LEU A 325 -17.58 14.56 8.24
CA LEU A 325 -17.69 15.44 9.40
C LEU A 325 -16.79 16.69 9.27
N GLY A 326 -15.64 16.54 8.62
CA GLY A 326 -14.67 17.61 8.37
C GLY A 326 -14.95 18.53 7.18
N GLN A 327 -16.01 18.29 6.40
CA GLN A 327 -16.32 19.15 5.25
C GLN A 327 -16.57 20.60 5.69
N GLN A 328 -15.87 21.56 5.08
CA GLN A 328 -16.11 23.01 5.27
C GLN A 328 -16.08 23.50 6.73
N VAL A 329 -15.36 22.82 7.62
CA VAL A 329 -15.23 23.20 9.04
C VAL A 329 -13.78 23.10 9.50
N SER A 330 -13.46 23.69 10.65
CA SER A 330 -12.13 23.55 11.24
C SER A 330 -11.89 22.11 11.74
N VAL A 331 -10.62 21.72 11.87
CA VAL A 331 -10.24 20.42 12.43
C VAL A 331 -10.84 20.23 13.82
N LYS A 332 -10.76 21.24 14.69
CA LYS A 332 -11.34 21.20 16.04
C LYS A 332 -12.85 20.94 16.03
N ALA A 333 -13.59 21.59 15.15
CA ALA A 333 -15.03 21.38 15.03
C ALA A 333 -15.37 19.97 14.51
N ALA A 334 -14.63 19.50 13.50
CA ALA A 334 -14.78 18.15 12.94
C ALA A 334 -14.57 17.06 14.00
N ILE A 335 -13.50 17.18 14.78
CA ILE A 335 -13.16 16.24 15.85
C ILE A 335 -14.18 16.29 16.99
N GLY A 336 -14.70 17.47 17.33
CA GLY A 336 -15.80 17.59 18.28
C GLY A 336 -17.06 16.81 17.85
N GLN A 337 -17.43 16.88 16.57
CA GLN A 337 -18.55 16.07 16.04
C GLN A 337 -18.23 14.58 15.97
N LEU A 338 -16.97 14.21 15.69
CA LEU A 338 -16.52 12.82 15.67
C LEU A 338 -16.57 12.19 17.07
N ASN A 339 -16.07 12.87 18.09
CA ASN A 339 -16.14 12.41 19.47
C ASN A 339 -17.59 12.33 19.95
N LEU A 340 -18.45 13.27 19.56
CA LEU A 340 -19.87 13.19 19.85
C LEU A 340 -20.52 11.95 19.21
N LEU A 341 -20.24 11.67 17.93
CA LEU A 341 -20.71 10.46 17.24
C LEU A 341 -20.27 9.18 17.96
N VAL A 342 -18.98 9.08 18.27
CA VAL A 342 -18.39 7.91 18.93
C VAL A 342 -18.97 7.72 20.32
N ASN A 343 -19.08 8.80 21.11
CA ASN A 343 -19.63 8.74 22.47
C ASN A 343 -21.10 8.33 22.50
N THR A 344 -21.90 8.80 21.54
CA THR A 344 -23.33 8.49 21.48
C THR A 344 -23.63 7.08 20.95
N LEU A 345 -22.81 6.57 20.03
CA LEU A 345 -23.04 5.27 19.39
C LEU A 345 -22.16 4.13 19.95
N CYS A 346 -21.35 4.40 20.97
CA CYS A 346 -20.57 3.37 21.63
C CYS A 346 -21.50 2.34 22.28
N ASP A 347 -21.16 1.06 22.14
CA ASP A 347 -21.86 -0.01 22.85
C ASP A 347 -21.48 0.04 24.34
N PRO A 348 -22.46 0.22 25.26
CA PRO A 348 -22.18 0.28 26.69
C PRO A 348 -21.78 -1.07 27.29
N SER A 349 -21.92 -2.18 26.55
CA SER A 349 -21.54 -3.52 27.01
C SER A 349 -20.03 -3.80 26.94
N HIS A 350 -19.26 -2.93 26.29
CA HIS A 350 -17.80 -3.04 26.20
C HIS A 350 -17.15 -2.00 27.11
N ASP A 351 -16.16 -2.43 27.89
CA ASP A 351 -15.39 -1.54 28.76
C ASP A 351 -14.60 -0.48 27.94
N GLU A 352 -14.23 -0.82 26.70
CA GLU A 352 -13.53 0.08 25.80
C GLU A 352 -14.38 0.55 24.60
N LYS A 353 -14.21 1.82 24.23
CA LYS A 353 -14.93 2.41 23.09
C LYS A 353 -14.44 1.84 21.77
N GLN A 354 -15.38 1.57 20.88
CA GLN A 354 -15.11 1.16 19.50
C GLN A 354 -15.58 2.23 18.51
N PHE A 355 -14.96 2.24 17.33
CA PHE A 355 -15.41 3.13 16.27
C PHE A 355 -16.77 2.63 15.77
N PRO A 356 -17.80 3.50 15.63
CA PRO A 356 -19.14 3.07 15.23
C PRO A 356 -19.12 2.33 13.91
N ARG A 357 -19.74 1.15 13.85
CA ARG A 357 -19.87 0.35 12.62
C ARG A 357 -20.87 1.03 11.66
N PRO A 358 -20.77 0.79 10.34
CA PRO A 358 -21.74 1.31 9.37
C PRO A 358 -23.19 1.04 9.76
N GLN A 359 -23.48 -0.16 10.29
CA GLN A 359 -24.83 -0.55 10.71
C GLN A 359 -25.36 0.34 11.85
N GLN A 360 -24.53 0.64 12.85
CA GLN A 360 -24.91 1.49 13.99
C GLN A 360 -25.22 2.92 13.54
N VAL A 361 -24.42 3.47 12.63
CA VAL A 361 -24.64 4.81 12.08
C VAL A 361 -25.85 4.86 11.16
N ALA A 362 -26.09 3.80 10.37
CA ALA A 362 -27.24 3.72 9.46
C ALA A 362 -28.57 3.60 10.20
N SER A 363 -28.60 2.98 11.38
CA SER A 363 -29.80 2.80 12.20
C SER A 363 -30.06 3.95 13.19
N ALA A 364 -29.06 4.80 13.46
CA ALA A 364 -29.17 5.84 14.47
C ALA A 364 -29.88 7.10 13.95
N ASP A 365 -30.62 7.77 14.84
CA ASP A 365 -31.00 9.16 14.62
C ASP A 365 -29.80 10.08 14.84
N LEU A 366 -29.29 10.68 13.77
CA LEU A 366 -28.13 11.57 13.78
C LEU A 366 -28.49 13.02 14.16
N SER A 367 -29.69 13.28 14.67
CA SER A 367 -30.16 14.60 15.09
C SER A 367 -29.26 15.26 16.13
N PHE A 368 -28.62 14.47 17.00
CA PHE A 368 -27.71 14.93 18.06
C PHE A 368 -26.43 15.61 17.53
N LEU A 369 -26.03 15.36 16.27
CA LEU A 369 -24.88 16.01 15.67
C LEU A 369 -25.17 17.50 15.42
N LYS A 370 -24.23 18.37 15.80
CA LYS A 370 -24.35 19.83 15.65
C LYS A 370 -23.76 20.27 14.31
N MET A 371 -24.39 19.84 13.22
CA MET A 371 -23.98 20.13 11.84
C MET A 371 -25.19 20.24 10.90
N PRO A 372 -25.04 20.80 9.68
CA PRO A 372 -26.15 20.95 8.72
C PRO A 372 -26.85 19.63 8.41
N GLN A 373 -28.17 19.68 8.18
CA GLN A 373 -28.99 18.50 7.90
C GLN A 373 -28.49 17.71 6.69
N SER A 374 -28.08 18.40 5.62
CA SER A 374 -27.51 17.78 4.42
C SER A 374 -26.27 16.92 4.70
N ARG A 375 -25.47 17.27 5.71
CA ARG A 375 -24.30 16.50 6.13
C ARG A 375 -24.69 15.27 6.94
N LYS A 376 -25.72 15.38 7.80
CA LYS A 376 -26.30 14.24 8.52
C LYS A 376 -26.84 13.20 7.53
N GLU A 377 -27.60 13.66 6.54
CA GLU A 377 -28.14 12.81 5.46
C GLU A 377 -27.03 12.18 4.60
N THR A 378 -25.91 12.88 4.42
CA THR A 378 -24.76 12.32 3.71
C THR A 378 -24.10 11.21 4.51
N LEU A 379 -23.89 11.40 5.81
CA LEU A 379 -23.35 10.37 6.70
C LEU A 379 -24.26 9.14 6.78
N ALA A 380 -25.58 9.34 6.92
CA ALA A 380 -26.55 8.23 6.95
C ALA A 380 -26.57 7.45 5.62
N ARG A 381 -26.56 8.14 4.48
CA ARG A 381 -26.49 7.47 3.16
C ARG A 381 -25.18 6.73 2.95
N PHE A 382 -24.06 7.30 3.39
CA PHE A 382 -22.76 6.65 3.32
C PHE A 382 -22.71 5.37 4.18
N ALA A 383 -23.23 5.44 5.41
CA ALA A 383 -23.34 4.30 6.31
C ALA A 383 -24.19 3.18 5.69
N LYS A 384 -25.37 3.52 5.15
CA LYS A 384 -26.25 2.57 4.47
C LYS A 384 -25.57 1.92 3.24
N TYR A 385 -24.93 2.74 2.40
CA TYR A 385 -24.23 2.25 1.22
C TYR A 385 -23.15 1.21 1.57
N LEU A 386 -22.39 1.43 2.65
CA LEU A 386 -21.37 0.48 3.11
C LEU A 386 -21.94 -0.76 3.81
N CYS A 387 -23.16 -0.71 4.35
CA CYS A 387 -23.85 -1.92 4.79
C CYS A 387 -24.18 -2.82 3.59
N ASP A 388 -24.62 -2.22 2.48
CA ASP A 388 -24.99 -2.94 1.27
C ASP A 388 -23.75 -3.35 0.43
N ASN A 389 -22.66 -2.58 0.52
CA ASN A 389 -21.44 -2.74 -0.29
C ASN A 389 -20.17 -2.66 0.58
N PRO A 390 -19.92 -3.62 1.48
CA PRO A 390 -18.82 -3.55 2.47
C PRO A 390 -17.42 -3.47 1.83
N ASP A 391 -17.23 -4.07 0.67
CA ASP A 391 -15.94 -4.11 -0.06
C ASP A 391 -15.81 -3.01 -1.13
N SER A 392 -16.71 -2.02 -1.15
CA SER A 392 -16.69 -0.96 -2.15
C SER A 392 -15.43 -0.09 -2.05
N ALA A 393 -14.80 0.16 -3.19
CA ALA A 393 -13.65 1.05 -3.27
C ALA A 393 -14.08 2.52 -3.11
N PRO A 394 -13.26 3.40 -2.51
CA PRO A 394 -13.60 4.81 -2.30
C PRO A 394 -14.08 5.58 -3.55
N GLU A 395 -13.57 5.22 -4.72
CA GLU A 395 -13.96 5.81 -6.01
C GLU A 395 -15.45 5.67 -6.31
N GLN A 396 -16.07 4.57 -5.86
CA GLN A 396 -17.49 4.31 -6.09
C GLN A 396 -18.39 5.24 -5.26
N TRP A 397 -17.85 5.85 -4.20
CA TRP A 397 -18.62 6.73 -3.32
C TRP A 397 -18.99 8.06 -3.98
N LEU A 398 -18.38 8.41 -5.12
CA LEU A 398 -18.76 9.58 -5.91
C LEU A 398 -20.23 9.55 -6.39
N ALA A 399 -20.84 8.37 -6.46
CA ALA A 399 -22.26 8.23 -6.77
C ALA A 399 -23.17 8.76 -5.64
N LEU A 400 -22.65 8.92 -4.42
CA LEU A 400 -23.42 9.37 -3.27
C LEU A 400 -23.45 10.90 -3.21
N LYS A 401 -24.64 11.50 -3.37
CA LYS A 401 -24.82 12.96 -3.21
C LYS A 401 -24.22 13.44 -1.87
N GLY A 402 -23.40 14.49 -1.88
CA GLY A 402 -22.71 15.00 -0.70
C GLY A 402 -21.28 14.45 -0.48
N ILE A 403 -20.88 13.43 -1.25
CA ILE A 403 -19.48 12.98 -1.33
C ILE A 403 -18.90 13.44 -2.67
N GLY A 404 -17.82 14.22 -2.61
CA GLY A 404 -17.12 14.74 -3.79
C GLY A 404 -15.69 14.19 -3.90
N PRO A 405 -14.96 14.57 -4.98
CA PRO A 405 -13.59 14.11 -5.22
C PRO A 405 -12.63 14.34 -4.05
N TRP A 406 -12.76 15.46 -3.33
CA TRP A 406 -11.94 15.74 -2.15
C TRP A 406 -12.13 14.70 -1.04
N THR A 407 -13.38 14.31 -0.75
CA THR A 407 -13.70 13.30 0.28
C THR A 407 -13.14 11.92 -0.10
N VAL A 408 -13.27 11.55 -1.38
CA VAL A 408 -12.72 10.29 -1.90
C VAL A 408 -11.19 10.28 -1.82
N ASN A 409 -10.53 11.33 -2.32
CA ASN A 409 -9.07 11.43 -2.27
C ASN A 409 -8.55 11.47 -0.83
N TYR A 410 -9.24 12.15 0.09
CA TYR A 410 -8.92 12.12 1.51
C TYR A 410 -9.04 10.70 2.09
N ALA A 411 -10.11 9.97 1.75
CA ALA A 411 -10.31 8.61 2.23
C ALA A 411 -9.27 7.63 1.68
N LYS A 412 -8.85 7.77 0.42
CA LYS A 412 -7.73 7.00 -0.15
C LYS A 412 -6.41 7.36 0.53
N LEU A 413 -6.14 8.65 0.69
CA LEU A 413 -4.92 9.16 1.30
C LEU A 413 -4.79 8.72 2.76
N ARG A 414 -5.84 8.83 3.58
CA ARG A 414 -5.79 8.47 5.02
C ARG A 414 -6.11 7.01 5.28
N GLY A 415 -7.11 6.44 4.60
CA GLY A 415 -7.62 5.09 4.86
C GLY A 415 -6.87 3.99 4.12
N LEU A 416 -6.24 4.30 2.98
CA LEU A 416 -5.43 3.33 2.21
C LEU A 416 -3.95 3.69 2.17
N SER A 417 -3.55 4.85 2.71
CA SER A 417 -2.20 5.43 2.54
C SER A 417 -1.80 5.53 1.07
N ALA A 418 -2.78 5.85 0.20
CA ALA A 418 -2.51 6.02 -1.22
C ALA A 418 -1.49 7.15 -1.43
N THR A 419 -0.45 6.90 -2.21
CA THR A 419 0.71 7.79 -2.33
C THR A 419 0.46 9.01 -3.22
N ASP A 420 -0.51 8.90 -4.13
CA ASP A 420 -0.76 9.89 -5.17
C ASP A 420 -2.20 10.42 -5.15
N CYS A 421 -2.54 11.15 -4.09
CA CYS A 421 -3.85 11.78 -3.92
C CYS A 421 -3.68 13.26 -3.56
N PHE A 422 -3.28 14.08 -4.53
CA PHE A 422 -3.07 15.51 -4.30
C PHE A 422 -4.40 16.26 -4.05
N LEU A 423 -4.56 16.83 -2.86
CA LEU A 423 -5.79 17.54 -2.45
C LEU A 423 -5.81 19.00 -2.92
N HIS A 424 -5.64 19.24 -4.23
CA HIS A 424 -5.57 20.59 -4.82
C HIS A 424 -6.83 21.45 -4.57
N THR A 425 -7.99 20.83 -4.26
CA THR A 425 -9.21 21.56 -3.92
C THR A 425 -9.33 21.95 -2.44
N ASP A 426 -8.44 21.46 -1.58
CA ASP A 426 -8.41 21.76 -0.15
C ASP A 426 -8.13 23.24 0.10
N LEU A 427 -8.79 23.85 1.10
CA LEU A 427 -8.71 25.29 1.33
C LEU A 427 -7.29 25.76 1.65
N ILE A 428 -6.55 24.98 2.46
CA ILE A 428 -5.18 25.34 2.86
C ILE A 428 -4.26 25.18 1.65
N ILE A 429 -4.38 24.06 0.94
CA ILE A 429 -3.59 23.79 -0.26
C ILE A 429 -3.84 24.84 -1.35
N LYS A 430 -5.10 25.18 -1.64
CA LYS A 430 -5.45 26.25 -2.60
C LYS A 430 -4.75 27.56 -2.28
N LYS A 431 -4.74 27.98 -1.00
CA LYS A 431 -4.06 29.21 -0.56
C LYS A 431 -2.55 29.14 -0.81
N ARG A 432 -1.92 27.98 -0.56
CA ARG A 432 -0.48 27.78 -0.79
C ARG A 432 -0.13 27.76 -2.28
N LEU A 433 -0.99 27.17 -3.11
CA LEU A 433 -0.79 27.07 -4.55
C LEU A 433 -0.86 28.41 -5.28
N VAL A 434 -1.49 29.45 -4.71
CA VAL A 434 -1.51 30.80 -5.30
C VAL A 434 -0.09 31.29 -5.65
N ASN A 435 0.88 30.99 -4.79
CA ASN A 435 2.27 31.40 -4.97
C ASN A 435 3.14 30.34 -5.67
N LYS A 436 2.55 29.19 -6.03
CA LYS A 436 3.25 28.04 -6.63
C LYS A 436 2.41 27.39 -7.75
N PRO A 437 2.06 28.14 -8.82
CA PRO A 437 1.15 27.65 -9.88
C PRO A 437 1.74 26.52 -10.74
N HIS A 438 3.06 26.33 -10.70
CA HIS A 438 3.76 25.24 -11.39
C HIS A 438 3.52 23.88 -10.72
N LEU A 439 3.07 23.87 -9.45
CA LEU A 439 2.72 22.65 -8.74
C LEU A 439 1.34 22.15 -9.17
N THR A 440 1.36 21.11 -10.00
CA THR A 440 0.16 20.46 -10.55
C THR A 440 0.08 19.02 -10.01
N PRO A 441 -1.11 18.38 -10.04
CA PRO A 441 -1.21 16.95 -9.76
C PRO A 441 -0.22 16.11 -10.58
N GLU A 442 0.00 16.50 -11.84
CA GLU A 442 0.90 15.81 -12.77
C GLU A 442 2.37 15.98 -12.38
N SER A 443 2.79 17.18 -11.97
CA SER A 443 4.18 17.43 -11.56
C SER A 443 4.53 16.76 -10.23
N LEU A 444 3.54 16.58 -9.35
CA LEU A 444 3.72 15.98 -8.02
C LEU A 444 3.51 14.46 -7.99
N SER A 445 3.00 13.89 -9.08
CA SER A 445 2.86 12.45 -9.23
C SER A 445 4.26 11.79 -9.31
N PRO A 446 4.49 10.65 -8.63
CA PRO A 446 3.49 9.77 -8.00
C PRO A 446 3.32 9.99 -6.48
N TRP A 447 3.69 11.17 -5.98
CA TRP A 447 3.79 11.48 -4.54
C TRP A 447 2.85 12.61 -4.10
N GLY A 448 1.74 12.82 -4.82
CA GLY A 448 0.79 13.90 -4.53
C GLY A 448 0.24 13.90 -3.09
N SER A 449 0.15 12.74 -2.43
CA SER A 449 -0.25 12.67 -1.02
C SER A 449 0.81 13.24 -0.09
N TYR A 450 2.09 12.94 -0.33
CA TYR A 450 3.19 13.49 0.46
C TYR A 450 3.31 15.00 0.26
N ALA A 451 3.17 15.47 -0.99
CA ALA A 451 3.11 16.90 -1.29
C ALA A 451 1.99 17.60 -0.50
N THR A 452 0.82 16.97 -0.37
CA THR A 452 -0.28 17.49 0.46
C THR A 452 0.14 17.66 1.92
N PHE A 453 0.84 16.69 2.52
CA PHE A 453 1.31 16.79 3.91
C PHE A 453 2.39 17.83 4.09
N HIS A 454 3.35 17.93 3.16
CA HIS A 454 4.35 18.99 3.19
C HIS A 454 3.68 20.37 3.11
N LEU A 455 2.77 20.61 2.17
CA LEU A 455 2.07 21.90 2.05
C LEU A 455 1.19 22.23 3.28
N TRP A 456 0.60 21.23 3.94
CA TRP A 456 -0.10 21.42 5.21
C TRP A 456 0.82 21.75 6.39
N SER A 457 2.07 21.29 6.37
CA SER A 457 3.04 21.56 7.43
C SER A 457 3.80 22.87 7.26
N HIS A 458 3.56 23.61 6.17
CA HIS A 458 4.16 24.94 5.99
C HIS A 458 3.58 25.92 7.03
N PRO A 459 4.42 26.76 7.64
CA PRO A 459 4.00 27.77 8.62
C PRO A 459 3.06 28.83 8.02
#